data_AF-A0A1Q2TYY8-F1
#
_entry.id   AF-A0A1Q2TYY8-F1
#
_cell.length_a   1.000
_cell.length_b   1.000
_cell.length_c   1.000
_cell.angle_alpha   90.00
_cell.angle_beta   90.00
_cell.angle_gamma   90.00
#
_symmetry.space_group_name_H-M   'P 1'
#
loop_
_entity.id
_entity.type
_entity.pdbx_description
1 polymer ?
#
loop_
_entity_poly.entity_id
_entity_poly.type
_entity_poly.pdbx_seq_one_letter_code
_entity_poly.pdbx_strand_id
1 'polypeptide(L)'
;MAQNSPVPAPPQALPDELWGEQWRFGSIPAGDLWDMFGDRPLPILSLPEALQPVKLGLASNVLIPGTIIYGGRQSMPLALWLQDQQPQMMFYQETEANLAGGLILTGADTQRWVLMTFQDQAIASAGQRYQQRLQQAQGLHFLLVQPDDSDVTHTALWLLKA
;
A
#
# COMPACT_ATOMS: atom_id res chain seq x y z
N MET A 1 -3.09 15.94 -31.51
CA MET A 1 -3.03 16.91 -30.39
C MET A 1 -2.42 16.15 -29.22
N ALA A 2 -1.18 16.45 -28.84
CA ALA A 2 -0.54 15.78 -27.70
C ALA A 2 -1.26 16.24 -26.43
N GLN A 3 -2.00 15.34 -25.80
CA GLN A 3 -2.61 15.60 -24.50
C GLN A 3 -1.45 15.72 -23.51
N ASN A 4 -1.18 16.95 -23.06
CA ASN A 4 -0.17 17.23 -22.07
C ASN A 4 -0.71 16.70 -20.74
N SER A 5 -0.39 15.45 -20.39
CA SER A 5 -0.76 14.87 -19.10
C SER A 5 -0.26 15.80 -17.99
N PRO A 6 -1.09 16.15 -17.00
CA PRO A 6 -0.67 17.06 -15.93
C PRO A 6 0.55 16.48 -15.21
N VAL A 7 1.58 17.30 -15.04
CA VAL A 7 2.77 16.93 -14.25
C VAL A 7 2.30 16.70 -12.81
N PRO A 8 2.53 15.52 -12.22
CA PRO A 8 2.03 15.23 -10.90
C PRO A 8 2.69 16.15 -9.85
N ALA A 9 1.90 16.68 -8.92
CA ALA A 9 2.36 17.58 -7.87
C ALA A 9 3.50 16.93 -7.04
N PRO A 10 4.52 17.68 -6.56
CA PRO A 10 5.58 17.10 -5.74
C PRO A 10 4.99 16.42 -4.49
N PRO A 11 5.56 15.29 -4.03
CA PRO A 11 5.06 14.61 -2.84
C PRO A 11 5.12 15.51 -1.61
N GLN A 12 4.01 15.58 -0.87
CA GLN A 12 3.89 16.29 0.40
C GLN A 12 4.17 15.35 1.57
N ALA A 13 4.59 15.84 2.73
CA ALA A 13 4.66 15.00 3.92
C ALA A 13 3.25 14.59 4.39
N LEU A 14 3.11 13.37 4.93
CA LEU A 14 1.91 12.99 5.66
C LEU A 14 1.79 13.87 6.93
N PRO A 15 0.61 14.44 7.25
CA PRO A 15 0.40 15.17 8.50
C PRO A 15 0.85 14.36 9.72
N ASP A 16 1.55 15.02 10.65
CA ASP A 16 2.20 14.38 11.79
C ASP A 16 1.18 13.67 12.71
N GLU A 17 -0.05 14.18 12.79
CA GLU A 17 -1.12 13.58 13.61
C GLU A 17 -1.59 12.22 13.07
N LEU A 18 -1.27 11.90 11.82
CA LEU A 18 -1.65 10.67 11.14
C LEU A 18 -0.54 9.63 11.08
N TRP A 19 0.64 9.94 11.64
CA TRP A 19 1.75 8.99 11.65
C TRP A 19 1.37 7.73 12.42
N GLY A 20 1.57 6.58 11.78
CA GLY A 20 1.53 5.30 12.44
C GLY A 20 2.73 5.12 13.37
N GLU A 21 2.66 4.11 14.23
CA GLU A 21 3.73 3.73 15.14
C GLU A 21 4.82 2.97 14.39
N GLN A 22 4.42 2.07 13.50
CA GLN A 22 5.33 1.21 12.74
C GLN A 22 4.75 0.88 11.36
N TRP A 23 5.59 0.33 10.49
CA TRP A 23 5.17 -0.18 9.19
C TRP A 23 6.05 -1.33 8.74
N ARG A 24 5.57 -2.13 7.80
CA ARG A 24 6.37 -3.14 7.12
C ARG A 24 5.90 -3.41 5.70
N PHE A 25 6.78 -3.98 4.89
CA PHE A 25 6.38 -4.68 3.68
C PHE A 25 5.81 -6.06 4.02
N GLY A 26 4.65 -6.37 3.46
CA GLY A 26 3.98 -7.67 3.57
C GLY A 26 3.81 -8.35 2.21
N SER A 27 3.34 -9.59 2.25
CA SER A 27 2.90 -10.29 1.05
C SER A 27 1.86 -11.34 1.38
N ILE A 28 0.83 -11.45 0.55
CA ILE A 28 -0.27 -12.40 0.70
C ILE A 28 -0.35 -13.23 -0.59
N PRO A 29 -0.44 -14.57 -0.53
CA PRO A 29 -0.69 -15.38 -1.72
C PRO A 29 -2.00 -14.95 -2.41
N ALA A 30 -1.98 -14.90 -3.74
CA ALA A 30 -3.13 -14.48 -4.55
C ALA A 30 -4.39 -15.31 -4.26
N GLY A 31 -4.23 -16.59 -3.94
CA GLY A 31 -5.33 -17.48 -3.56
C GLY A 31 -5.96 -17.15 -2.21
N ASP A 32 -5.18 -16.59 -1.27
CA ASP A 32 -5.62 -16.38 0.11
C ASP A 32 -6.26 -15.01 0.32
N LEU A 33 -6.00 -14.04 -0.58
CA LEU A 33 -6.37 -12.63 -0.40
C LEU A 33 -7.86 -12.42 -0.19
N TRP A 34 -8.71 -13.12 -0.95
CA TRP A 34 -10.16 -12.99 -0.82
C TRP A 34 -10.70 -13.68 0.43
N ASP A 35 -10.17 -14.86 0.77
CA ASP A 35 -10.58 -15.60 1.97
C ASP A 35 -10.18 -14.84 3.25
N MET A 36 -9.07 -14.10 3.22
CA MET A 36 -8.61 -13.30 4.35
C MET A 36 -9.53 -12.11 4.66
N PHE A 37 -10.10 -11.45 3.64
CA PHE A 37 -10.77 -10.15 3.81
C PHE A 37 -12.20 -10.07 3.31
N GLY A 38 -12.64 -10.94 2.41
CA GLY A 38 -13.92 -10.84 1.70
C GLY A 38 -15.14 -10.92 2.61
N ASP A 39 -15.10 -11.79 3.63
CA ASP A 39 -16.21 -11.99 4.57
C ASP A 39 -16.01 -11.27 5.92
N ARG A 40 -14.87 -10.58 6.10
CA ARG A 40 -14.56 -9.91 7.37
C ARG A 40 -15.18 -8.52 7.41
N PRO A 41 -15.88 -8.14 8.49
CA PRO A 41 -16.33 -6.75 8.67
C PRO A 41 -15.11 -5.88 9.00
N LEU A 42 -14.46 -5.35 7.97
CA LEU A 42 -13.47 -4.28 8.10
C LEU A 42 -14.20 -2.92 8.08
N PRO A 43 -13.84 -1.97 8.95
CA PRO A 43 -14.43 -0.63 8.93
C PRO A 43 -14.34 0.05 7.56
N ILE A 44 -13.19 -0.07 6.89
CA ILE A 44 -12.99 0.41 5.51
C ILE A 44 -12.44 -0.73 4.68
N LEU A 45 -13.20 -1.15 3.66
CA LEU A 45 -12.79 -2.21 2.75
C LEU A 45 -12.97 -1.74 1.31
N SER A 46 -11.87 -1.59 0.59
CA SER A 46 -11.85 -1.42 -0.85
C SER A 46 -11.26 -2.68 -1.48
N LEU A 47 -12.14 -3.56 -1.94
CA LEU A 47 -11.79 -4.84 -2.55
C LEU A 47 -12.54 -5.00 -3.89
N PRO A 48 -12.20 -4.22 -4.94
CA PRO A 48 -12.96 -4.20 -6.17
C PRO A 48 -12.92 -5.58 -6.84
N GLU A 49 -14.09 -6.13 -7.19
CA GLU A 49 -14.21 -7.46 -7.78
C GLU A 49 -13.41 -7.60 -9.09
N ALA A 50 -13.25 -6.50 -9.83
CA ALA A 50 -12.44 -6.44 -11.06
C ALA A 50 -10.93 -6.67 -10.81
N LEU A 51 -10.47 -6.44 -9.57
CA LEU A 51 -9.07 -6.65 -9.15
C LEU A 51 -8.84 -8.02 -8.50
N GLN A 52 -9.85 -8.89 -8.47
CA GLN A 52 -9.70 -10.22 -7.92
C GLN A 52 -8.58 -10.99 -8.66
N PRO A 53 -7.60 -11.59 -7.96
CA PRO A 53 -6.42 -12.17 -8.61
C PRO A 53 -6.74 -13.21 -9.69
N VAL A 54 -7.77 -14.03 -9.49
CA VAL A 54 -8.24 -15.02 -10.47
C VAL A 54 -8.72 -14.37 -11.77
N LYS A 55 -9.40 -13.22 -11.71
CA LYS A 55 -9.87 -12.49 -12.89
C LYS A 55 -8.74 -11.83 -13.66
N LEU A 56 -7.64 -11.53 -12.98
CA LEU A 56 -6.40 -11.02 -13.58
C LEU A 56 -5.51 -12.15 -14.14
N GLY A 57 -5.90 -13.42 -13.98
CA GLY A 57 -5.11 -14.57 -14.42
C GLY A 57 -3.85 -14.81 -13.59
N LEU A 58 -3.80 -14.31 -12.35
CA LEU A 58 -2.70 -14.58 -11.44
C LEU A 58 -2.83 -15.99 -10.85
N ALA A 59 -1.73 -16.75 -10.86
CA ALA A 59 -1.69 -18.04 -10.19
C ALA A 59 -1.80 -17.87 -8.67
N SER A 60 -2.48 -18.80 -7.99
CA SER A 60 -2.82 -18.68 -6.56
C SER A 60 -1.60 -18.54 -5.62
N ASN A 61 -0.43 -18.99 -6.04
CA ASN A 61 0.83 -18.89 -5.29
C ASN A 61 1.61 -17.58 -5.54
N VAL A 62 1.18 -16.75 -6.48
CA VAL A 62 1.79 -15.43 -6.70
C VAL A 62 1.61 -14.60 -5.45
N LEU A 63 2.70 -14.06 -4.92
CA LEU A 63 2.69 -13.22 -3.74
C LEU A 63 2.28 -11.80 -4.13
N ILE A 64 1.08 -11.38 -3.72
CA ILE A 64 0.62 -10.00 -3.82
C ILE A 64 1.38 -9.19 -2.77
N PRO A 65 2.26 -8.26 -3.16
CA PRO A 65 2.98 -7.43 -2.19
C PRO A 65 2.05 -6.38 -1.57
N GLY A 66 2.40 -5.91 -0.38
CA GLY A 66 1.67 -4.81 0.24
C GLY A 66 2.46 -4.05 1.27
N THR A 67 1.88 -2.92 1.69
CA THR A 67 2.37 -2.11 2.80
C THR A 67 1.39 -2.26 3.95
N ILE A 68 1.91 -2.58 5.13
CA ILE A 68 1.14 -2.70 6.38
C ILE A 68 1.58 -1.55 7.29
N ILE A 69 0.62 -0.76 7.75
CA ILE A 69 0.84 0.34 8.70
C ILE A 69 0.18 -0.04 10.03
N TYR A 70 0.98 0.00 11.07
CA TYR A 70 0.57 -0.16 12.46
C TYR A 70 0.25 1.21 13.02
N GLY A 71 -1.04 1.57 13.01
CA GLY A 71 -1.48 2.91 13.36
C GLY A 71 -1.69 3.13 14.86
N GLY A 72 -1.69 2.07 15.68
CA GLY A 72 -2.06 2.16 17.09
C GLY A 72 -3.40 2.90 17.25
N ARG A 73 -3.38 3.98 18.05
CA ARG A 73 -4.54 4.86 18.26
C ARG A 73 -4.91 5.69 17.02
N GLN A 74 -3.97 5.91 16.10
CA GLN A 74 -4.16 6.64 14.85
C GLN A 74 -4.65 5.79 13.69
N SER A 75 -4.86 4.48 13.87
CA SER A 75 -5.30 3.59 12.79
C SER A 75 -6.58 4.07 12.11
N MET A 76 -7.60 4.44 12.88
CA MET A 76 -8.87 4.91 12.31
C MET A 76 -8.77 6.32 11.70
N PRO A 77 -8.17 7.33 12.39
CA PRO A 77 -7.89 8.62 11.79
C PRO A 77 -7.12 8.54 10.46
N LEU A 78 -6.03 7.75 10.43
CA LEU A 78 -5.24 7.51 9.22
C LEU A 78 -6.10 6.85 8.13
N ALA A 79 -6.90 5.86 8.48
CA ALA A 79 -7.73 5.15 7.51
C ALA A 79 -8.80 6.05 6.88
N LEU A 80 -9.44 6.92 7.66
CA LEU A 80 -10.41 7.90 7.16
C LEU A 80 -9.74 8.93 6.26
N TRP A 81 -8.55 9.41 6.64
CA TRP A 81 -7.79 10.33 5.80
C TRP A 81 -7.37 9.68 4.47
N LEU A 82 -6.88 8.44 4.51
CA LEU A 82 -6.56 7.67 3.31
C LEU A 82 -7.79 7.54 2.41
N GLN A 83 -8.94 7.16 2.97
CA GLN A 83 -10.20 7.07 2.23
C GLN A 83 -10.55 8.38 1.50
N ASP A 84 -10.41 9.53 2.17
CA ASP A 84 -10.66 10.85 1.58
C ASP A 84 -9.68 11.17 0.43
N GLN A 85 -8.41 10.78 0.58
CA GLN A 85 -7.39 10.94 -0.47
C GLN A 85 -7.54 9.98 -1.66
N GLN A 86 -8.42 8.97 -1.56
CA GLN A 86 -8.68 7.96 -2.59
C GLN A 86 -7.38 7.31 -3.10
N PRO A 87 -6.78 6.39 -2.33
CA PRO A 87 -5.47 5.83 -2.64
C PRO A 87 -5.55 5.07 -3.96
N GLN A 88 -4.65 5.38 -4.88
CA GLN A 88 -4.56 4.73 -6.19
C GLN A 88 -3.38 3.77 -6.27
N MET A 89 -2.25 4.15 -5.68
CA MET A 89 -1.01 3.38 -5.76
C MET A 89 -0.10 3.68 -4.58
N MET A 90 0.60 2.64 -4.12
CA MET A 90 1.76 2.73 -3.24
C MET A 90 3.00 2.29 -4.00
N PHE A 91 4.07 3.07 -3.96
CA PHE A 91 5.34 2.63 -4.53
C PHE A 91 6.55 3.00 -3.67
N TYR A 92 7.52 2.10 -3.67
CA TYR A 92 8.84 2.32 -3.11
C TYR A 92 9.66 3.22 -4.05
N GLN A 93 10.22 4.29 -3.48
CA GLN A 93 11.16 5.17 -4.15
C GLN A 93 12.52 5.09 -3.44
N GLU A 94 13.51 4.53 -4.12
CA GLU A 94 14.90 4.54 -3.68
C GLU A 94 15.46 5.96 -3.81
N THR A 95 16.11 6.46 -2.75
CA THR A 95 16.77 7.77 -2.73
C THR A 95 18.28 7.64 -2.62
N GLU A 96 18.76 6.53 -2.04
CA GLU A 96 20.16 6.14 -2.00
C GLU A 96 20.27 4.63 -2.23
N ALA A 97 21.08 4.23 -3.20
CA ALA A 97 21.19 2.85 -3.65
C ALA A 97 21.48 1.89 -2.50
N ASN A 98 20.58 0.93 -2.28
CA ASN A 98 20.68 -0.09 -1.23
C ASN A 98 20.76 0.44 0.22
N LEU A 99 20.43 1.71 0.48
CA LEU A 99 20.49 2.28 1.83
C LEU A 99 19.24 3.06 2.21
N ALA A 100 18.76 3.96 1.35
CA ALA A 100 17.70 4.89 1.73
C ALA A 100 16.57 4.93 0.70
N GLY A 101 15.38 5.28 1.18
CA GLY A 101 14.24 5.51 0.32
C GLY A 101 13.00 5.90 1.10
N GLY A 102 11.86 5.81 0.45
CA GLY A 102 10.57 6.09 1.06
C GLY A 102 9.42 5.39 0.36
N LEU A 103 8.25 5.43 1.01
CA LEU A 103 6.99 5.03 0.39
C LEU A 103 6.19 6.26 -0.01
N ILE A 104 5.82 6.27 -1.28
CA ILE A 104 4.99 7.31 -1.86
C ILE A 104 3.59 6.76 -2.08
N LEU A 105 2.60 7.46 -1.55
CA LEU A 105 1.19 7.26 -1.85
C LEU A 105 0.77 8.20 -2.97
N THR A 106 0.03 7.70 -3.95
CA THR A 106 -0.71 8.54 -4.91
C THR A 106 -2.20 8.49 -4.61
N GLY A 107 -2.85 9.64 -4.60
CA GLY A 107 -4.31 9.74 -4.43
C GLY A 107 -4.99 10.31 -5.68
N ALA A 108 -6.22 10.81 -5.49
CA ALA A 108 -6.95 11.54 -6.52
C ALA A 108 -6.18 12.79 -7.01
N ASP A 109 -6.54 13.28 -8.20
CA ASP A 109 -6.04 14.54 -8.78
C ASP A 109 -4.51 14.67 -8.83
N THR A 110 -3.81 13.55 -9.05
CA THR A 110 -2.34 13.46 -9.11
C THR A 110 -1.63 13.88 -7.82
N GLN A 111 -2.36 13.95 -6.69
CA GLN A 111 -1.79 14.24 -5.38
C GLN A 111 -0.90 13.09 -4.92
N ARG A 112 0.19 13.44 -4.22
CA ARG A 112 1.19 12.50 -3.75
C ARG A 112 1.62 12.85 -2.34
N TRP A 113 1.87 11.82 -1.53
CA TRP A 113 2.39 11.96 -0.18
C TRP A 113 3.56 11.02 0.08
N VAL A 114 4.59 11.54 0.74
CA VAL A 114 5.63 10.74 1.39
C VAL A 114 5.04 10.24 2.70
N LEU A 115 4.71 8.96 2.77
CA LEU A 115 4.21 8.35 4.01
C LEU A 115 5.33 8.12 5.02
N MET A 116 6.54 7.85 4.52
CA MET A 116 7.68 7.48 5.33
C MET A 116 8.96 7.58 4.52
N THR A 117 10.06 7.82 5.23
CA THR A 117 11.41 7.67 4.71
C THR A 117 12.19 6.76 5.64
N PHE A 118 13.22 6.11 5.12
CA PHE A 118 14.09 5.25 5.91
C PHE A 118 15.53 5.33 5.38
N GLN A 119 16.47 5.00 6.24
CA GLN A 119 17.89 4.84 5.91
C GLN A 119 18.39 3.56 6.58
N ASP A 120 18.10 2.42 5.95
CA ASP A 120 18.39 1.09 6.45
C ASP A 120 18.51 0.11 5.27
N GLN A 121 19.61 -0.65 5.22
CA GLN A 121 19.91 -1.58 4.12
C GLN A 121 18.95 -2.77 4.06
N ALA A 122 18.48 -3.25 5.22
CA ALA A 122 17.53 -4.35 5.29
C ALA A 122 16.16 -3.92 4.77
N ILE A 123 15.74 -2.69 5.10
CA ILE A 123 14.50 -2.10 4.57
C ILE A 123 14.64 -1.82 3.06
N ALA A 124 15.77 -1.29 2.60
CA ALA A 124 16.02 -1.09 1.16
C ALA A 124 15.94 -2.41 0.39
N SER A 125 16.54 -3.47 0.92
CA SER A 125 16.45 -4.83 0.36
C SER A 125 15.01 -5.36 0.34
N ALA A 126 14.20 -5.04 1.36
CA ALA A 126 12.78 -5.40 1.38
C ALA A 126 11.96 -4.60 0.34
N GLY A 127 12.27 -3.32 0.14
CA GLY A 127 11.68 -2.48 -0.91
C GLY A 127 11.98 -2.99 -2.32
N GLN A 128 13.20 -3.43 -2.57
CA GLN A 128 13.60 -4.08 -3.83
C GLN A 128 12.77 -5.37 -4.07
N ARG A 129 12.61 -6.22 -3.05
CA ARG A 129 11.75 -7.42 -3.13
C ARG A 129 10.28 -7.07 -3.35
N TYR A 130 9.80 -6.01 -2.71
CA TYR A 130 8.44 -5.48 -2.92
C TYR A 130 8.23 -5.11 -4.40
N GLN A 131 9.15 -4.36 -5.01
CA GLN A 131 9.07 -3.97 -6.42
C GLN A 131 9.10 -5.17 -7.37
N GLN A 132 9.96 -6.17 -7.10
CA GLN A 132 10.00 -7.41 -7.90
C GLN A 132 8.67 -8.16 -7.84
N ARG A 133 8.08 -8.29 -6.65
CA ARG A 133 6.77 -8.92 -6.47
C ARG A 133 5.66 -8.11 -7.13
N LEU A 134 5.75 -6.78 -7.12
CA LEU A 134 4.76 -5.91 -7.75
C LEU A 134 4.71 -6.20 -9.26
N GLN A 135 5.86 -6.37 -9.91
CA GLN A 135 5.90 -6.77 -11.32
C GLN A 135 5.30 -8.18 -11.55
N GLN A 136 5.63 -9.14 -10.69
CA GLN A 136 5.10 -10.52 -10.77
C GLN A 136 3.58 -10.58 -10.55
N ALA A 137 3.05 -9.72 -9.68
CA ALA A 137 1.64 -9.55 -9.41
C ALA A 137 0.93 -8.64 -10.43
N GLN A 138 1.58 -8.30 -11.55
CA GLN A 138 1.05 -7.42 -12.59
C GLN A 138 0.60 -6.05 -12.04
N GLY A 139 1.32 -5.48 -11.07
CA GLY A 139 0.98 -4.22 -10.42
C GLY A 139 -0.08 -4.32 -9.33
N LEU A 140 -0.69 -5.50 -9.10
CA LEU A 140 -1.63 -5.70 -8.01
C LEU A 140 -0.89 -5.67 -6.66
N HIS A 141 -1.39 -4.88 -5.72
CA HIS A 141 -0.82 -4.74 -4.38
C HIS A 141 -1.88 -4.31 -3.38
N PHE A 142 -1.54 -4.37 -2.08
CA PHE A 142 -2.46 -3.92 -1.03
C PHE A 142 -1.85 -2.87 -0.10
N LEU A 143 -2.72 -2.06 0.49
CA LEU A 143 -2.45 -1.22 1.64
C LEU A 143 -3.32 -1.68 2.80
N LEU A 144 -2.71 -2.03 3.92
CA LEU A 144 -3.39 -2.50 5.13
C LEU A 144 -3.06 -1.57 6.29
N VAL A 145 -4.10 -1.14 7.01
CA VAL A 145 -3.96 -0.39 8.26
C VAL A 145 -4.56 -1.23 9.38
N GLN A 146 -3.79 -1.44 10.45
CA GLN A 146 -4.19 -2.19 11.62
C GLN A 146 -3.62 -1.54 12.90
N PRO A 147 -4.21 -1.79 14.08
CA PRO A 147 -3.72 -1.21 15.34
C PRO A 147 -2.32 -1.69 15.72
N ASP A 148 -2.05 -2.98 15.57
CA ASP A 148 -0.83 -3.64 16.02
C ASP A 148 -0.51 -4.86 15.14
N ASP A 149 0.55 -5.59 15.44
CA ASP A 149 1.03 -6.76 14.69
C ASP A 149 0.36 -8.08 15.06
N SER A 150 -0.74 -8.06 15.82
CA SER A 150 -1.44 -9.28 16.25
C SER A 150 -2.18 -10.00 15.11
N ASP A 151 -2.42 -9.33 13.98
CA ASP A 151 -3.26 -9.78 12.86
C ASP A 151 -4.69 -10.18 13.28
N VAL A 152 -5.13 -9.75 14.47
CA VAL A 152 -6.48 -9.99 15.01
C VAL A 152 -7.45 -8.94 14.51
N THR A 153 -7.04 -7.67 14.53
CA THR A 153 -7.91 -6.52 14.20
C THR A 153 -7.36 -5.77 13.01
N HIS A 154 -8.18 -5.61 11.96
CA HIS A 154 -7.85 -4.81 10.79
C HIS A 154 -8.74 -3.57 10.78
N THR A 155 -8.15 -2.40 10.52
CA THR A 155 -8.89 -1.13 10.44
C THR A 155 -9.33 -0.84 9.02
N ALA A 156 -8.42 -1.00 8.05
CA ALA A 156 -8.73 -0.72 6.66
C ALA A 156 -7.87 -1.51 5.69
N LEU A 157 -8.45 -1.87 4.55
CA LEU A 157 -7.76 -2.51 3.44
C LEU A 157 -8.13 -1.84 2.12
N TRP A 158 -7.12 -1.57 1.29
CA TRP A 158 -7.30 -1.24 -0.12
C TRP A 158 -6.52 -2.23 -0.98
N LEU A 159 -7.21 -2.86 -1.93
CA LEU A 159 -6.61 -3.57 -3.05
C LEU A 159 -6.46 -2.59 -4.22
N LEU A 160 -5.23 -2.42 -4.68
CA LEU A 160 -4.82 -1.40 -5.64
C LEU A 160 -4.11 -2.04 -6.82
N LYS A 161 -4.04 -1.34 -7.95
CA LYS A 161 -3.31 -1.80 -9.13
C LYS A 161 -2.57 -0.64 -9.80
N ALA A 162 -1.26 -0.83 -9.98
CA ALA A 162 -0.37 0.10 -10.65
C ALA A 162 -0.49 0.08 -12.18
#